data_AF-A0AAX3YT66-F1
#
_entry.id   AF-A0AAX3YT66-F1
#
_cell.length_a   1.000
_cell.length_b   1.000
_cell.length_c   1.000
_cell.angle_alpha   90.00
_cell.angle_beta   90.00
_cell.angle_gamma   90.00
#
_symmetry.space_group_name_H-M   'P 1'
#
loop_
_entity.id
_entity.type
_entity.pdbx_description
1 polymer ?
#
loop_
_entity_poly.entity_id
_entity_poly.type
_entity_poly.pdbx_seq_one_letter_code
_entity_poly.pdbx_strand_id
1 'polypeptide(L)'
;MSNPAIAAAAGVSLSTVRSLLAGRGGARDTGPSKRVFGTVAASLLAVAVPERGAVVAATADGCQVDATGTRRRLRSLVAAGYRQVELADRLGWPKDTVSRVVAGRAVKVTARHHRDVEALFLKLQLVPGDSVRARERARRNGWALPLQWDEGTIDDPGGRPVACRARSRAA
;
A
#
# COMPACT_ATOMS: atom_id res chain seq x y z
N MET A 1 -6.18 2.88 9.54
CA MET A 1 -7.07 2.96 10.72
C MET A 1 -8.51 2.78 10.26
N SER A 2 -9.27 1.90 10.92
CA SER A 2 -10.67 1.61 10.57
C SER A 2 -11.63 2.60 11.25
N ASN A 3 -12.86 2.76 10.73
CA ASN A 3 -13.87 3.63 11.38
C ASN A 3 -14.13 3.27 12.86
N PRO A 4 -14.19 1.99 13.27
CA PRO A 4 -14.26 1.62 14.68
C PRO A 4 -13.05 2.09 15.50
N ALA A 5 -11.83 1.99 14.95
CA ALA A 5 -10.62 2.44 15.64
C ALA A 5 -10.59 3.97 15.80
N ILE A 6 -11.03 4.72 14.78
CA ILE A 6 -11.17 6.19 14.86
C ILE A 6 -12.19 6.56 15.94
N ALA A 7 -13.34 5.90 15.95
CA ALA A 7 -14.40 6.15 16.93
C ALA A 7 -13.92 5.90 18.37
N ALA A 8 -13.21 4.79 18.59
CA ALA A 8 -12.63 4.45 19.89
C ALA A 8 -11.57 5.48 20.32
N ALA A 9 -10.64 5.87 19.44
CA ALA A 9 -9.58 6.84 19.74
C ALA A 9 -10.13 8.24 20.05
N ALA A 10 -11.18 8.66 19.33
CA ALA A 10 -11.85 9.94 19.56
C ALA A 10 -12.85 9.91 20.73
N GLY A 11 -13.17 8.74 21.30
CA GLY A 11 -14.24 8.61 22.30
C GLY A 11 -15.63 8.99 21.76
N VAL A 12 -15.90 8.76 20.48
CA VAL A 12 -17.19 9.07 19.84
C VAL A 12 -17.88 7.81 19.32
N SER A 13 -19.18 7.91 19.02
CA SER A 13 -19.91 6.76 18.46
C SER A 13 -19.48 6.43 17.03
N LEU A 14 -19.46 5.13 16.69
CA LEU A 14 -19.22 4.67 15.32
C LEU A 14 -20.25 5.23 14.33
N SER A 15 -21.50 5.42 14.78
CA SER A 15 -22.57 6.01 13.99
C SER A 15 -22.27 7.46 13.61
N THR A 16 -21.65 8.23 14.51
CA THR A 16 -21.21 9.60 14.24
C THR A 16 -20.15 9.63 13.14
N VAL A 17 -19.12 8.78 13.24
CA VAL A 17 -18.06 8.67 12.23
C VAL A 17 -18.64 8.22 10.87
N ARG A 18 -19.53 7.23 10.86
CA ARG A 18 -20.19 6.75 9.62
C ARG A 18 -21.07 7.83 9.00
N SER A 19 -21.84 8.57 9.79
CA SER A 19 -22.69 9.66 9.30
C SER A 19 -21.89 10.82 8.72
N LEU A 20 -20.70 11.10 9.25
CA LEU A 20 -19.77 12.09 8.70
C LEU A 20 -19.15 11.64 7.37
N LEU A 21 -18.79 10.35 7.24
CA LEU A 21 -18.10 9.83 6.06
C LEU A 21 -19.04 9.50 4.90
N ALA A 22 -20.18 8.89 5.20
CA ALA A 22 -21.08 8.30 4.19
C ALA A 22 -22.53 8.78 4.33
N GLY A 23 -22.89 9.50 5.40
CA GLY A 23 -24.27 9.89 5.65
C GLY A 23 -25.13 8.80 6.30
N ARG A 24 -26.45 8.93 6.23
CA ARG A 24 -27.40 7.87 6.63
C ARG A 24 -27.99 7.23 5.38
N GLY A 25 -27.77 5.92 5.23
CA GLY A 25 -28.44 5.11 4.23
C GLY A 25 -29.91 4.84 4.60
N GLY A 26 -30.77 4.74 3.58
CA GLY A 26 -32.20 4.45 3.73
C GLY A 26 -33.03 5.13 2.64
N ALA A 27 -34.36 5.15 2.79
CA ALA A 27 -35.31 5.76 1.83
C ALA A 27 -35.09 7.27 1.60
N ARG A 28 -34.31 7.94 2.46
CA ARG A 28 -33.81 9.30 2.26
C ARG A 28 -32.29 9.23 2.41
N ASP A 29 -31.60 8.94 1.32
CA ASP A 29 -30.15 9.03 1.25
C ASP A 29 -29.75 10.48 1.56
N THR A 30 -29.25 10.66 2.76
CA THR A 30 -28.74 11.95 3.22
C THR A 30 -27.25 11.74 3.23
N GLY A 31 -26.58 12.29 2.21
CA GLY A 31 -25.13 12.17 2.06
C GLY A 31 -24.35 12.67 3.29
N PRO A 32 -23.01 12.70 3.21
CA PRO A 32 -22.14 13.01 4.33
C PRO A 32 -22.61 14.22 5.16
N SER A 33 -22.77 14.04 6.48
CA SER A 33 -23.21 15.11 7.36
C SER A 33 -22.19 16.26 7.33
N LYS A 34 -22.67 17.48 7.07
CA LYS A 34 -21.82 18.68 6.99
C LYS A 34 -21.61 19.38 8.33
N ARG A 35 -22.27 18.91 9.40
CA ARG A 35 -22.27 19.57 10.72
C ARG A 35 -22.15 18.53 11.83
N VAL A 36 -21.37 18.89 12.86
CA VAL A 36 -21.25 18.17 14.14
C VAL A 36 -21.11 19.17 15.27
N PHE A 37 -21.34 18.73 16.50
CA PHE A 37 -21.07 19.53 17.69
C PHE A 37 -19.58 19.85 17.82
N GLY A 38 -19.26 21.04 18.31
CA GLY A 38 -17.86 21.49 18.45
C GLY A 38 -17.00 20.58 19.32
N THR A 39 -17.58 19.99 20.37
CA THR A 39 -16.92 19.01 21.23
C THR A 39 -16.53 17.74 20.46
N VAL A 40 -17.44 17.20 19.65
CA VAL A 40 -17.20 16.03 18.80
C VAL A 40 -16.12 16.34 17.75
N ALA A 41 -16.17 17.53 17.14
CA ALA A 41 -15.14 17.97 16.19
C ALA A 41 -13.76 18.03 16.85
N ALA A 42 -13.66 18.63 18.05
CA ALA A 42 -12.42 18.71 18.79
C ALA A 42 -11.86 17.32 19.12
N SER A 43 -12.69 16.39 19.60
CA SER A 43 -12.25 15.02 19.90
C SER A 43 -11.80 14.25 18.65
N LEU A 44 -12.49 14.41 17.52
CA LEU A 44 -12.09 13.78 16.26
C LEU A 44 -10.78 14.35 15.71
N LEU A 45 -10.60 15.68 15.78
CA LEU A 45 -9.39 16.36 15.30
C LEU A 45 -8.18 16.13 16.21
N ALA A 46 -8.41 15.82 17.48
CA ALA A 46 -7.35 15.49 18.43
C ALA A 46 -6.76 14.07 18.22
N VAL A 47 -7.40 13.21 17.42
CA VAL A 47 -6.87 11.87 17.13
C VAL A 47 -5.57 12.01 16.32
N ALA A 48 -4.47 11.53 16.90
CA ALA A 48 -3.19 11.48 16.22
C ALA A 48 -3.30 10.66 14.93
N VAL A 49 -2.96 11.28 13.81
CA VAL A 49 -2.86 10.58 12.52
C VAL A 49 -1.53 9.83 12.52
N PRO A 50 -1.53 8.49 12.44
CA PRO A 50 -0.28 7.75 12.36
C PRO A 50 0.46 8.12 11.07
N GLU A 51 1.79 8.05 11.10
CA GLU A 51 2.60 8.03 9.88
C GLU A 51 2.05 6.99 8.90
N ARG A 52 2.06 7.28 7.59
CA ARG A 52 1.30 6.50 6.60
C ARG A 52 1.64 5.00 6.59
N GLY A 53 2.90 4.64 6.84
CA GLY A 53 3.32 3.24 7.03
C GLY A 53 2.72 2.60 8.29
N ALA A 54 2.70 3.33 9.41
CA ALA A 54 2.08 2.90 10.66
C ALA A 54 0.55 2.74 10.54
N VAL A 55 -0.10 3.49 9.64
CA VAL A 55 -1.54 3.34 9.37
C VAL A 55 -1.86 1.93 8.86
N VAL A 56 -1.04 1.36 7.98
CA VAL A 56 -1.27 0.01 7.44
C VAL A 56 -0.99 -1.04 8.51
N ALA A 57 0.08 -0.87 9.31
CA ALA A 57 0.41 -1.77 10.41
C ALA A 57 -0.73 -1.91 11.44
N ALA A 58 -1.41 -0.79 11.75
CA ALA A 58 -2.55 -0.76 12.68
C ALA A 58 -3.91 -1.08 12.02
N THR A 59 -3.94 -1.43 10.74
CA THR A 59 -5.19 -1.73 10.02
C THR A 59 -5.50 -3.23 10.07
N ALA A 60 -6.74 -3.58 10.42
CA ALA A 60 -7.19 -4.96 10.50
C ALA A 60 -7.03 -5.70 9.16
N ASP A 61 -6.68 -6.99 9.24
CA ASP A 61 -6.27 -7.82 8.11
C ASP A 61 -7.15 -7.75 6.87
N GLY A 62 -8.47 -7.82 7.05
CA GLY A 62 -9.44 -7.83 5.95
C GLY A 62 -9.74 -6.46 5.33
N CYS A 63 -9.29 -5.37 5.96
CA CYS A 63 -9.52 -4.03 5.44
C CYS A 63 -8.71 -3.77 4.16
N GLN A 64 -9.32 -3.04 3.23
CA GLN A 64 -8.68 -2.66 1.98
C GLN A 64 -7.80 -1.41 2.17
N VAL A 65 -6.56 -1.49 1.71
CA VAL A 65 -5.55 -0.42 1.71
C VAL A 65 -5.05 -0.15 0.28
N ASP A 66 -4.36 0.97 0.08
CA ASP A 66 -3.81 1.34 -1.23
C ASP A 66 -2.75 0.31 -1.71
N ALA A 67 -2.85 -0.11 -2.97
CA ALA A 67 -1.97 -1.12 -3.54
C ALA A 67 -0.61 -0.57 -4.01
N THR A 68 -0.36 0.74 -3.96
CA THR A 68 0.83 1.39 -4.52
C THR A 68 2.11 0.84 -3.93
N GLY A 69 2.19 0.75 -2.61
CA GLY A 69 3.31 0.15 -1.89
C GLY A 69 3.62 -1.28 -2.32
N THR A 70 2.60 -2.13 -2.21
CA THR A 70 2.65 -3.54 -2.59
C THR A 70 3.09 -3.73 -4.04
N ARG A 71 2.53 -2.94 -4.95
CA ARG A 71 2.86 -2.94 -6.37
C ARG A 71 4.31 -2.53 -6.61
N ARG A 72 4.80 -1.47 -5.96
CA ARG A 72 6.18 -1.00 -6.11
C ARG A 72 7.19 -2.02 -5.58
N ARG A 73 6.94 -2.60 -4.40
CA ARG A 73 7.76 -3.68 -3.83
C ARG A 73 7.81 -4.92 -4.73
N LEU A 74 6.67 -5.39 -5.26
CA LEU A 74 6.67 -6.52 -6.19
C LEU A 74 7.38 -6.20 -7.51
N ARG A 75 7.17 -5.00 -8.08
CA ARG A 75 7.84 -4.56 -9.31
C ARG A 75 9.35 -4.47 -9.14
N SER A 76 9.81 -3.97 -7.99
CA SER A 76 11.24 -3.85 -7.71
C SER A 76 11.91 -5.20 -7.46
N LEU A 77 11.22 -6.16 -6.84
CA LEU A 77 11.71 -7.54 -6.79
C LEU A 77 11.80 -8.17 -8.18
N VAL A 78 10.84 -7.89 -9.08
CA VAL A 78 10.96 -8.32 -10.48
C VAL A 78 12.16 -7.65 -11.16
N ALA A 79 12.43 -6.37 -10.87
CA ALA A 79 13.62 -5.67 -11.35
C ALA A 79 14.92 -6.25 -10.80
N ALA A 80 14.92 -6.76 -9.56
CA ALA A 80 16.05 -7.48 -8.97
C ALA A 80 16.26 -8.89 -9.57
N GLY A 81 15.31 -9.40 -10.35
CA GLY A 81 15.41 -10.67 -11.07
C GLY A 81 14.51 -11.79 -10.55
N TYR A 82 13.55 -11.51 -9.67
CA TYR A 82 12.59 -12.51 -9.21
C TYR A 82 11.44 -12.70 -10.21
N ARG A 83 11.04 -13.95 -10.47
CA ARG A 83 9.89 -14.24 -11.32
C ARG A 83 8.59 -14.04 -10.55
N GLN A 84 7.53 -13.56 -11.21
CA GLN A 84 6.21 -13.40 -10.55
C GLN A 84 5.65 -14.71 -10.01
N VAL A 85 5.95 -15.82 -10.68
CA VAL A 85 5.59 -17.17 -10.23
C VAL A 85 6.25 -17.48 -8.89
N GLU A 86 7.56 -17.26 -8.79
CA GLU A 86 8.33 -17.49 -7.56
C GLU A 86 7.86 -16.59 -6.42
N LEU A 87 7.56 -15.32 -6.70
CA LEU A 87 6.99 -14.41 -5.70
C LEU A 87 5.61 -14.89 -5.23
N ALA A 88 4.77 -15.37 -6.14
CA ALA A 88 3.46 -15.93 -5.80
C ALA A 88 3.58 -17.17 -4.91
N ASP A 89 4.49 -18.09 -5.26
CA ASP A 89 4.74 -19.31 -4.51
C ASP A 89 5.25 -18.99 -3.09
N ARG A 90 6.16 -18.02 -2.94
CA ARG A 90 6.66 -17.56 -1.62
C ARG A 90 5.60 -16.87 -0.77
N LEU A 91 4.63 -16.22 -1.39
CA LEU A 91 3.51 -15.57 -0.70
C LEU A 91 2.36 -16.54 -0.40
N GLY A 92 2.34 -17.73 -1.03
CA GLY A 92 1.18 -18.61 -1.04
C GLY A 92 -0.03 -18.02 -1.76
N TRP A 93 0.20 -17.13 -2.75
CA TRP A 93 -0.86 -16.44 -3.48
C TRP A 93 -1.11 -17.06 -4.86
N PRO A 94 -2.33 -16.92 -5.42
CA PRO A 94 -2.55 -17.21 -6.82
C PRO A 94 -1.68 -16.32 -7.72
N LYS A 95 -1.08 -16.92 -8.76
CA LYS A 95 -0.22 -16.22 -9.74
C LYS A 95 -0.93 -15.04 -10.41
N ASP A 96 -2.23 -15.17 -10.65
CA ASP A 96 -3.05 -14.11 -11.24
C ASP A 96 -3.19 -12.91 -10.31
N THR A 97 -3.23 -13.12 -8.99
CA THR A 97 -3.30 -12.04 -8.00
C THR A 97 -2.03 -11.20 -8.04
N VAL A 98 -0.85 -11.84 -8.00
CA VAL A 98 0.44 -11.15 -8.14
C VAL A 98 0.54 -10.43 -9.48
N SER A 99 0.13 -11.09 -10.57
CA SER A 99 0.16 -10.52 -11.92
C SER A 99 -0.73 -9.27 -12.04
N ARG A 100 -1.93 -9.28 -11.43
CA ARG A 100 -2.87 -8.15 -11.40
C ARG A 100 -2.29 -6.96 -10.64
N VAL A 101 -1.67 -7.20 -9.49
CA VAL A 101 -1.02 -6.17 -8.67
C VAL A 101 0.17 -5.56 -9.42
N VAL A 102 1.06 -6.39 -9.96
CA VAL A 102 2.23 -5.91 -10.72
C VAL A 102 1.82 -5.17 -11.99
N ALA A 103 0.78 -5.61 -12.69
CA ALA A 103 0.22 -4.90 -13.84
C ALA A 103 -0.42 -3.55 -13.46
N GLY A 104 -0.67 -3.29 -12.16
CA GLY A 104 -1.33 -2.07 -11.71
C GLY A 104 -2.84 -2.08 -11.92
N ARG A 105 -3.44 -3.25 -12.18
CA ARG A 105 -4.89 -3.43 -12.32
C ARG A 105 -5.61 -3.49 -10.97
N ALA A 106 -4.89 -3.79 -9.89
CA ALA A 106 -5.41 -3.72 -8.52
C ALA A 106 -5.14 -2.34 -7.93
N VAL A 107 -6.20 -1.60 -7.60
CA VAL A 107 -6.12 -0.29 -6.91
C VAL A 107 -5.98 -0.47 -5.40
N LYS A 108 -6.59 -1.53 -4.86
CA LYS A 108 -6.56 -1.86 -3.42
C LYS A 108 -6.12 -3.30 -3.20
N VAL A 109 -5.54 -3.55 -2.03
CA VAL A 109 -5.22 -4.89 -1.50
C VAL A 109 -5.64 -4.96 -0.03
N THR A 110 -5.73 -6.16 0.55
CA THR A 110 -5.96 -6.29 1.99
C THR A 110 -4.73 -5.81 2.78
N ALA A 111 -4.94 -5.30 3.99
CA ALA A 111 -3.85 -4.91 4.89
C ALA A 111 -2.94 -6.09 5.24
N ARG A 112 -3.49 -7.30 5.30
CA ARG A 112 -2.69 -8.53 5.40
C ARG A 112 -1.76 -8.71 4.20
N HIS A 113 -2.29 -8.64 2.97
CA HIS A 113 -1.49 -8.81 1.77
C HIS A 113 -0.38 -7.76 1.63
N HIS A 114 -0.65 -6.53 2.04
CA HIS A 114 0.36 -5.48 2.09
C HIS A 114 1.53 -5.88 2.99
N ARG A 115 1.25 -6.32 4.22
CA ARG A 115 2.27 -6.76 5.19
C ARG A 115 3.03 -8.01 4.75
N ASP A 116 2.35 -8.98 4.13
CA ASP A 116 3.00 -10.18 3.60
C ASP A 116 4.05 -9.82 2.54
N VAL A 117 3.72 -8.89 1.65
CA VAL A 117 4.64 -8.41 0.61
C VAL A 117 5.75 -7.53 1.19
N GLU A 118 5.46 -6.71 2.18
CA GLU A 118 6.46 -5.93 2.91
C GLU A 118 7.49 -6.85 3.58
N ALA A 119 7.03 -7.87 4.30
CA ALA A 119 7.90 -8.86 4.93
C ALA A 119 8.74 -9.65 3.90
N LEU A 120 8.16 -10.01 2.75
CA LEU A 120 8.90 -10.65 1.67
C LEU A 120 9.94 -9.70 1.05
N PHE A 121 9.58 -8.44 0.85
CA PHE A 121 10.47 -7.43 0.32
C PHE A 121 11.70 -7.23 1.21
N LEU A 122 11.51 -7.07 2.52
CA LEU A 122 12.61 -6.93 3.48
C LEU A 122 13.60 -8.10 3.42
N LYS A 123 13.12 -9.32 3.19
CA LYS A 123 13.97 -10.52 3.05
C LYS A 123 14.78 -10.55 1.76
N LEU A 124 14.21 -10.03 0.67
CA LEU A 124 14.75 -10.23 -0.69
C LEU A 124 15.38 -9.00 -1.31
N GLN A 125 15.16 -7.80 -0.76
CA GLN A 125 15.59 -6.54 -1.36
C GLN A 125 17.11 -6.43 -1.59
N LEU A 126 17.92 -7.15 -0.81
CA LEU A 126 19.39 -7.20 -0.93
C LEU A 126 19.90 -8.46 -1.65
N VAL A 127 19.02 -9.39 -2.02
CA VAL A 127 19.39 -10.66 -2.64
C VAL A 127 18.96 -10.62 -4.11
N PRO A 128 19.88 -10.70 -5.08
CA PRO A 128 19.51 -10.70 -6.48
C PRO A 128 18.81 -12.00 -6.87
N GLY A 129 17.72 -11.89 -7.63
CA GLY A 129 17.07 -13.05 -8.25
C GLY A 129 17.84 -13.56 -9.47
N ASP A 130 17.64 -14.80 -9.85
CA ASP A 130 18.37 -15.49 -10.91
C ASP A 130 17.89 -15.17 -12.35
N SER A 131 16.72 -14.55 -12.49
CA SER A 131 16.04 -14.49 -13.78
C SER A 131 16.39 -13.24 -14.58
N VAL A 132 17.21 -13.41 -15.61
CA VAL A 132 17.49 -12.37 -16.63
C VAL A 132 16.20 -11.89 -17.32
N ARG A 133 15.27 -12.81 -17.62
CA ARG A 133 13.98 -12.46 -18.24
C ARG A 133 13.14 -11.52 -17.37
N ALA A 134 13.17 -11.70 -16.04
CA ALA A 134 12.49 -10.82 -15.11
C ALA A 134 13.09 -9.40 -15.13
N ARG A 135 14.43 -9.31 -15.11
CA ARG A 135 15.15 -8.03 -15.20
C ARG A 135 14.86 -7.29 -16.52
N GLU A 136 14.89 -7.99 -17.65
CA GLU A 136 14.56 -7.41 -18.96
C GLU A 136 13.10 -6.93 -19.04
N ARG A 137 12.17 -7.67 -18.44
CA ARG A 137 10.78 -7.22 -18.33
C ARG A 137 10.68 -5.94 -17.51
N ALA A 138 11.34 -5.88 -16.36
CA ALA A 138 11.34 -4.70 -15.51
C ALA A 138 11.94 -3.48 -16.23
N ARG A 139 13.07 -3.66 -16.93
CA ARG A 139 13.72 -2.62 -17.73
C ARG A 139 12.78 -2.06 -18.80
N ARG A 140 12.11 -2.93 -19.56
CA ARG A 140 11.12 -2.52 -20.58
C ARG A 140 9.92 -1.75 -20.00
N ASN A 141 9.54 -2.04 -18.76
CA ASN A 141 8.44 -1.36 -18.09
C ASN A 141 8.91 -0.18 -17.21
N GLY A 142 10.20 0.15 -17.20
CA GLY A 142 10.76 1.22 -16.37
C GLY A 142 10.60 0.98 -14.86
N TRP A 143 10.60 -0.26 -14.41
CA TRP A 143 10.48 -0.57 -12.97
C TRP A 143 11.81 -0.41 -12.27
N ALA A 144 11.80 0.41 -11.21
CA ALA A 144 12.97 0.68 -10.38
C ALA A 144 13.36 -0.53 -9.51
N LEU A 145 14.65 -0.62 -9.18
CA LEU A 145 15.25 -1.61 -8.28
C LEU A 145 14.83 -1.36 -6.82
N PRO A 146 14.99 -2.36 -5.91
CA PRO A 146 14.65 -2.20 -4.50
C PRO A 146 15.36 -1.01 -3.85
N LEU A 147 16.69 -0.91 -4.03
CA LEU A 147 17.52 0.16 -3.46
C LEU A 147 17.32 1.53 -4.09
N GLN A 148 16.51 1.63 -5.15
CA GLN A 148 16.13 2.93 -5.71
C GLN A 148 14.91 3.51 -5.01
N TRP A 149 14.20 2.73 -4.18
CA TRP A 149 13.11 3.23 -3.35
C TRP A 149 13.63 3.54 -1.95
N ASP A 150 13.24 4.70 -1.44
CA ASP A 150 13.38 5.00 -0.02
C ASP A 150 12.18 4.42 0.75
N GLU A 151 12.43 3.85 1.92
CA GLU A 151 11.45 3.10 2.71
C GLU A 151 10.29 3.99 3.19
N GLY A 152 10.57 5.28 3.46
CA GLY A 152 9.54 6.24 3.86
C GLY A 152 8.65 6.71 2.71
N THR A 153 9.11 6.61 1.46
CA THR A 153 8.40 7.17 0.28
C THR A 153 7.83 6.12 -0.66
N ILE A 154 8.20 4.84 -0.50
CA ILE A 154 7.72 3.76 -1.37
C ILE A 154 6.19 3.61 -1.36
N ASP A 155 5.53 3.94 -0.24
CA ASP A 155 4.08 3.89 -0.07
C ASP A 155 3.36 5.19 -0.47
N ASP A 156 4.10 6.27 -0.71
CA ASP A 156 3.56 7.56 -1.15
C ASP A 156 3.30 7.55 -2.67
N PRO A 157 2.05 7.76 -3.14
CA PRO A 157 1.78 7.91 -4.57
C PRO A 157 2.65 8.97 -5.27
N GLY A 158 3.03 10.04 -4.57
CA GLY A 158 3.94 11.08 -5.05
C GLY A 158 5.42 10.70 -5.00
N GLY A 159 5.76 9.67 -4.23
CA GLY A 159 7.12 9.15 -4.07
C GLY A 159 7.72 8.72 -5.40
N ARG A 160 8.98 9.07 -5.61
CA ARG A 160 9.74 8.76 -6.83
C ARG A 160 10.98 7.97 -6.47
N PRO A 161 11.36 6.97 -7.29
CA PRO A 161 12.60 6.25 -7.07
C PRO A 161 13.78 7.17 -7.37
N VAL A 162 14.85 7.02 -6.61
CA VAL A 162 16.13 7.65 -6.88
C VAL A 162 16.74 7.00 -8.13
N ALA A 163 17.03 7.81 -9.14
CA ALA A 163 17.70 7.32 -10.33
C ALA A 163 19.15 6.95 -9.97
N CYS A 164 19.51 5.66 -10.08
CA CYS A 164 20.93 5.34 -10.12
C CYS A 164 21.44 5.72 -11.52
N ARG A 165 22.36 6.69 -11.59
CA ARG A 165 23.08 6.94 -12.83
C ARG A 165 24.04 5.77 -13.02
N ALA A 166 23.73 4.88 -13.97
CA ALA A 166 24.73 3.96 -14.46
C ALA A 166 25.83 4.80 -15.11
N ARG A 167 27.05 4.77 -14.56
CA ARG A 167 28.21 5.29 -15.27
C ARG A 167 28.34 4.45 -16.54
N SER A 168 28.08 5.04 -17.70
CA SER A 168 28.45 4.44 -18.97
C SER A 168 29.95 4.21 -18.94
N ARG A 169 30.41 2.96 -18.97
CA ARG A 169 31.79 2.67 -19.37
C ARG A 169 31.89 3.14 -20.82
N ALA A 170 32.58 4.25 -21.06
CA ALA A 170 33.10 4.56 -22.37
C ALA A 170 34.05 3.42 -22.75
N ALA A 171 33.78 2.80 -23.89
CA ALA A 171 34.71 1.90 -24.57
C ALA A 171 35.75 2.73 -25.31
#